data_AF-A0A8T4KN91-F1
#
_entry.id   AF-A0A8T4KN91-F1
#
_cell.length_a   1.000
_cell.length_b   1.000
_cell.length_c   1.000
_cell.angle_alpha   90.00
_cell.angle_beta   90.00
_cell.angle_gamma   90.00
#
_symmetry.space_group_name_H-M   'P 1'
#
loop_
_entity.id
_entity.type
_entity.pdbx_description
1 polymer ?
#
loop_
_entity_poly.entity_id
_entity_poly.type
_entity_poly.pdbx_seq_one_letter_code
_entity_poly.pdbx_strand_id
1 'polypeptide(L)'
;MKGIAVWIWLIGGIIVGMIMFVLFFQLMSYLTLSRAREDARQSFDDLTSTVNALCEGRPGIQSSKKFVFPDSVSIVYSTSDPKTYVEKNNRTYGKFACLKFQKEQFCEGVSCDLEFHPIKAEENLLGVVDTLLGRSSYQEYLVKLTKTECGVSALNVGENPSSTCGLCKTVSLIRCQTSVILGLVSRDVLVITDMSRLKECCTIDNSIIKLLNNAAGYLGGKKILIVWELNQYDPSSQSKLPIINSLSSSGFMVGFLRHTTQLTDDILKNYDQLWLFRPGWCLPQIVECGGSVTWSNSEINAIGNFQNRGGKIFLFTDTSAGNVQDQDMVNKILKQLNTTATVDGTTVCGRGDQTVMTTDITKNSVTKGLDNFNVTAATRIIC
;
A
#
# COMPACT_ATOMS: atom_id res chain seq x y z
N MET A 1 -47.07 -10.14 -67.77
CA MET A 1 -46.29 -11.06 -66.91
C MET A 1 -44.76 -10.89 -67.00
N LYS A 2 -44.16 -10.53 -68.17
CA LYS A 2 -42.70 -10.32 -68.29
C LYS A 2 -42.13 -9.20 -67.41
N GLY A 3 -42.87 -8.11 -67.18
CA GLY A 3 -42.44 -7.01 -66.31
C GLY A 3 -42.29 -7.39 -64.83
N ILE A 4 -43.17 -8.26 -64.31
CA ILE A 4 -43.14 -8.69 -62.90
C ILE A 4 -41.89 -9.54 -62.61
N ALA A 5 -41.50 -10.40 -63.55
CA ALA A 5 -40.31 -11.25 -63.41
C ALA A 5 -39.02 -10.42 -63.30
N VAL A 6 -38.87 -9.35 -64.10
CA VAL A 6 -37.67 -8.49 -64.05
C VAL A 6 -37.55 -7.78 -62.71
N TRP A 7 -38.66 -7.29 -62.14
CA TRP A 7 -38.65 -6.64 -60.83
C TRP A 7 -38.30 -7.59 -59.68
N ILE A 8 -38.73 -8.85 -59.74
CA ILE A 8 -38.37 -9.87 -58.73
C ILE A 8 -36.87 -10.11 -58.72
N TRP A 9 -36.23 -10.24 -59.88
CA TRP A 9 -34.78 -10.42 -59.97
C TRP A 9 -34.01 -9.19 -59.49
N LEU A 10 -34.49 -7.99 -59.81
CA LEU A 10 -33.90 -6.74 -59.35
C LEU A 10 -33.94 -6.63 -57.82
N ILE A 11 -35.12 -6.89 -57.21
CA ILE A 11 -35.28 -6.86 -55.75
C ILE A 11 -34.43 -7.95 -55.10
N GLY A 12 -34.40 -9.17 -55.65
CA GLY A 12 -33.58 -10.26 -55.15
C GLY A 12 -32.08 -9.93 -55.17
N GLY A 13 -31.59 -9.31 -56.24
CA GLY A 13 -30.21 -8.84 -56.34
C GLY A 13 -29.86 -7.78 -55.29
N ILE A 14 -30.78 -6.84 -55.02
CA ILE A 14 -30.59 -5.81 -53.98
C ILE A 14 -30.52 -6.45 -52.59
N ILE A 15 -31.42 -7.37 -52.25
CA ILE A 15 -31.44 -8.03 -50.94
C ILE A 15 -30.16 -8.83 -50.71
N VAL A 16 -29.76 -9.65 -51.70
CA VAL A 16 -28.52 -10.43 -51.61
C VAL A 16 -27.29 -9.53 -51.51
N GLY A 17 -27.25 -8.45 -52.31
CA GLY A 17 -26.19 -7.45 -52.25
C GLY A 17 -26.10 -6.79 -50.87
N MET A 18 -27.24 -6.43 -50.26
CA MET A 18 -27.29 -5.83 -48.93
C MET A 18 -26.80 -6.80 -47.84
N ILE A 19 -27.19 -8.07 -47.90
CA ILE A 19 -26.71 -9.10 -46.96
C ILE A 19 -25.19 -9.27 -47.08
N MET A 20 -24.68 -9.42 -48.31
CA MET A 20 -23.24 -9.56 -48.55
C MET A 20 -22.46 -8.32 -48.09
N PHE A 21 -23.02 -7.12 -48.29
CA PHE A 21 -22.42 -5.87 -47.82
C PHE A 21 -22.34 -5.82 -46.29
N VAL A 22 -23.41 -6.22 -45.58
CA VAL A 22 -23.42 -6.26 -44.11
C VAL A 22 -22.38 -7.26 -43.58
N LEU A 23 -22.33 -8.47 -44.14
CA LEU A 23 -21.33 -9.47 -43.75
C LEU A 23 -19.90 -9.00 -44.01
N PHE A 24 -19.65 -8.38 -45.17
CA PHE A 24 -18.36 -7.80 -45.50
C PHE A 24 -17.98 -6.68 -44.52
N PHE A 25 -18.91 -5.78 -44.20
CA PHE A 25 -18.68 -4.69 -43.25
C PHE A 25 -18.37 -5.22 -41.84
N GLN A 26 -19.11 -6.24 -41.37
CA GLN A 26 -18.85 -6.91 -40.10
C GLN A 26 -17.47 -7.56 -40.07
N LEU A 27 -17.07 -8.26 -41.14
CA LEU A 27 -15.76 -8.88 -41.26
C LEU A 27 -14.64 -7.83 -41.22
N MET A 28 -14.78 -6.75 -41.99
CA MET A 28 -13.79 -5.66 -42.01
C MET A 28 -13.67 -4.98 -40.64
N SER A 29 -14.78 -4.72 -39.97
CA SER A 29 -14.77 -4.14 -38.61
C SER A 29 -14.06 -5.07 -37.61
N TYR A 30 -14.34 -6.37 -37.66
CA TYR A 30 -13.66 -7.36 -36.82
C TYR A 30 -12.15 -7.41 -37.09
N LEU A 31 -11.73 -7.41 -38.36
CA LEU A 31 -10.32 -7.42 -38.73
C LEU A 31 -9.59 -6.16 -38.25
N THR A 32 -10.20 -4.98 -38.39
CA THR A 32 -9.61 -3.72 -37.91
C THR A 32 -9.48 -3.71 -36.38
N LEU A 33 -10.51 -4.17 -35.65
CA LEU A 33 -10.46 -4.24 -34.19
C LEU A 33 -9.41 -5.24 -33.71
N SER A 34 -9.30 -6.40 -34.37
CA SER A 34 -8.29 -7.41 -34.06
C SER A 34 -6.88 -6.87 -34.29
N ARG A 35 -6.67 -6.11 -35.37
CA ARG A 35 -5.38 -5.48 -35.66
C ARG A 35 -5.02 -4.42 -34.62
N ALA A 36 -5.97 -3.54 -34.28
CA ALA A 36 -5.75 -2.53 -33.25
C ALA A 36 -5.40 -3.16 -31.88
N ARG A 37 -6.04 -4.28 -31.51
CA ARG A 37 -5.69 -5.02 -30.30
C ARG A 37 -4.26 -5.56 -30.33
N GLU A 38 -3.82 -6.08 -31.47
CA GLU A 38 -2.46 -6.59 -31.63
C GLU A 38 -1.43 -5.45 -31.58
N ASP A 39 -1.70 -4.33 -32.24
CA ASP A 39 -0.84 -3.14 -32.20
C ASP A 39 -0.72 -2.57 -30.76
N ALA A 40 -1.82 -2.60 -30.00
CA ALA A 40 -1.84 -2.22 -28.58
C ALA A 40 -1.00 -3.16 -27.71
N ARG A 41 -1.07 -4.47 -27.96
CA ARG A 41 -0.25 -5.49 -27.28
C ARG A 41 1.21 -5.28 -27.60
N GLN A 42 1.57 -5.12 -28.86
CA GLN A 42 2.95 -4.87 -29.26
C GLN A 42 3.54 -3.61 -28.59
N SER A 43 2.74 -2.53 -28.49
CA SER A 43 3.16 -1.31 -27.79
C SER A 43 3.30 -1.52 -26.28
N PHE A 44 2.44 -2.36 -25.70
CA PHE A 44 2.52 -2.74 -24.29
C PHE A 44 3.73 -3.63 -24.00
N ASP A 45 4.04 -4.58 -24.87
CA ASP A 45 5.21 -5.46 -24.76
C ASP A 45 6.52 -4.65 -24.91
N ASP A 46 6.55 -3.64 -25.78
CA ASP A 46 7.68 -2.71 -25.86
C ASP A 46 7.83 -1.90 -24.56
N LEU A 47 6.72 -1.49 -23.93
CA LEU A 47 6.74 -0.82 -22.64
C LEU A 47 7.31 -1.74 -21.55
N THR A 48 6.80 -2.96 -21.40
CA THR A 48 7.24 -3.89 -20.34
C THR A 48 8.67 -4.35 -20.55
N SER A 49 9.09 -4.62 -21.79
CA SER A 49 10.48 -4.95 -22.11
C SER A 49 11.43 -3.78 -21.84
N THR A 50 11.03 -2.54 -22.14
CA THR A 50 11.83 -1.34 -21.82
C THR A 50 11.95 -1.16 -20.31
N VAL A 51 10.87 -1.35 -19.55
CA VAL A 51 10.89 -1.32 -18.08
C VAL A 51 11.86 -2.37 -17.55
N ASN A 52 11.77 -3.62 -18.04
CA ASN A 52 12.65 -4.71 -17.60
C ASN A 52 14.13 -4.43 -17.93
N ALA A 53 14.42 -3.92 -19.12
CA ALA A 53 15.78 -3.53 -19.48
C ALA A 53 16.33 -2.40 -18.57
N LEU A 54 15.50 -1.42 -18.22
CA LEU A 54 15.88 -0.37 -17.26
C LEU A 54 15.99 -0.89 -15.83
N CYS A 55 15.20 -1.90 -15.44
CA CYS A 55 15.28 -2.51 -14.13
C CYS A 55 16.67 -3.09 -13.85
N GLU A 56 17.34 -3.64 -14.87
CA GLU A 56 18.70 -4.18 -14.81
C GLU A 56 19.78 -3.09 -14.90
N GLY A 57 19.40 -1.87 -15.30
CA GLY A 57 20.27 -0.72 -15.41
C GLY A 57 20.63 -0.07 -14.07
N ARG A 58 21.60 0.86 -14.13
CA ARG A 58 21.99 1.70 -12.98
C ARG A 58 20.98 2.83 -12.73
N PRO A 59 20.76 3.24 -11.47
CA PRO A 59 19.99 4.44 -11.15
C PRO A 59 20.48 5.68 -11.93
N GLY A 60 19.54 6.50 -12.38
CA GLY A 60 19.80 7.71 -13.18
C GLY A 60 19.70 7.51 -14.69
N ILE A 61 19.68 6.27 -15.20
CA ILE A 61 19.44 6.00 -16.63
C ILE A 61 18.01 6.43 -16.99
N GLN A 62 17.88 7.14 -18.11
CA GLN A 62 16.62 7.64 -18.61
C GLN A 62 16.41 7.19 -20.06
N SER A 63 15.16 6.90 -20.41
CA SER A 63 14.74 6.59 -21.77
C SER A 63 13.40 7.27 -22.02
N SER A 64 13.30 8.07 -23.08
CA SER A 64 12.02 8.63 -23.53
C SER A 64 11.54 7.82 -24.73
N LYS A 65 10.37 7.20 -24.60
CA LYS A 65 9.75 6.42 -25.67
C LYS A 65 8.34 6.89 -25.93
N LYS A 66 7.92 6.73 -27.18
CA LYS A 66 6.58 7.02 -27.64
C LYS A 66 5.82 5.70 -27.73
N PHE A 67 4.72 5.59 -26.99
CA PHE A 67 3.83 4.45 -27.03
C PHE A 67 2.54 4.84 -27.74
N VAL A 68 1.97 3.92 -28.52
CA VAL A 68 0.76 4.17 -29.30
C VAL A 68 -0.31 3.20 -28.85
N PHE A 69 -1.41 3.73 -28.32
CA PHE A 69 -2.54 2.92 -27.90
C PHE A 69 -3.79 3.34 -28.68
N PRO A 70 -4.58 2.38 -29.21
CA PRO A 70 -5.85 2.69 -29.82
C PRO A 70 -6.88 3.08 -28.76
N ASP A 71 -7.90 3.85 -29.13
CA ASP A 71 -8.97 4.29 -28.23
C ASP A 71 -9.77 3.14 -27.57
N SER A 72 -9.66 1.91 -28.11
CA SER A 72 -10.22 0.71 -27.50
C SER A 72 -9.57 0.32 -26.14
N VAL A 73 -8.37 0.84 -25.88
CA VAL A 73 -7.68 0.70 -24.60
C VAL A 73 -8.24 1.74 -23.63
N SER A 74 -8.84 1.28 -22.55
CA SER A 74 -9.40 2.18 -21.54
C SER A 74 -8.33 2.78 -20.62
N ILE A 75 -7.37 1.96 -20.17
CA ILE A 75 -6.30 2.42 -19.29
C ILE A 75 -5.06 1.51 -19.35
N VAL A 76 -3.88 2.13 -19.25
CA VAL A 76 -2.59 1.47 -18.95
C VAL A 76 -2.10 1.94 -17.60
N TYR A 77 -1.72 1.01 -16.71
CA TYR A 77 -1.35 1.33 -15.34
C TYR A 77 -0.40 0.29 -14.74
N SER A 78 0.10 0.55 -13.53
CA SER A 78 0.85 -0.45 -12.75
C SER A 78 0.10 -0.85 -11.48
N THR A 79 0.25 -2.09 -11.03
CA THR A 79 -0.43 -2.58 -9.82
C THR A 79 0.39 -3.66 -9.11
N SER A 80 0.14 -3.82 -7.82
CA SER A 80 0.72 -4.91 -7.02
C SER A 80 -0.11 -6.18 -7.10
N ASP A 81 -1.41 -6.08 -7.42
CA ASP A 81 -2.32 -7.21 -7.63
C ASP A 81 -2.96 -7.07 -9.03
N PRO A 82 -2.73 -8.01 -9.95
CA PRO A 82 -3.26 -7.95 -11.32
C PRO A 82 -4.79 -7.96 -11.40
N LYS A 83 -5.52 -8.10 -10.29
CA LYS A 83 -7.00 -8.00 -10.25
C LYS A 83 -7.52 -6.62 -9.86
N THR A 84 -6.66 -5.72 -9.38
CA THR A 84 -7.09 -4.45 -8.79
C THR A 84 -6.41 -3.25 -9.42
N TYR A 85 -7.17 -2.17 -9.58
CA TYR A 85 -6.68 -0.85 -9.98
C TYR A 85 -6.67 0.06 -8.75
N VAL A 86 -5.50 0.62 -8.41
CA VAL A 86 -5.34 1.55 -7.29
C VAL A 86 -4.50 2.73 -7.75
N GLU A 87 -5.10 3.90 -7.81
CA GLU A 87 -4.46 5.16 -8.19
C GLU A 87 -4.38 6.09 -6.98
N LYS A 88 -3.20 6.69 -6.77
CA LYS A 88 -2.93 7.66 -5.70
C LYS A 88 -2.16 8.82 -6.27
N ASN A 89 -2.70 10.03 -6.16
CA ASN A 89 -2.10 11.27 -6.68
C ASN A 89 -1.75 11.18 -8.18
N ASN A 90 -2.66 10.66 -8.99
CA ASN A 90 -2.47 10.42 -10.44
C ASN A 90 -1.29 9.49 -10.78
N ARG A 91 -0.89 8.64 -9.84
CA ARG A 91 0.16 7.63 -10.02
C ARG A 91 -0.34 6.28 -9.57
N THR A 92 0.20 5.25 -10.18
CA THR A 92 -0.03 3.86 -9.82
C THR A 92 1.32 3.19 -9.54
N TYR A 93 1.32 2.15 -8.71
CA TYR A 93 2.55 1.49 -8.28
C TYR A 93 2.39 -0.02 -8.21
N GLY A 94 3.43 -0.75 -8.60
CA GLY A 94 3.50 -2.19 -8.34
C GLY A 94 4.50 -2.95 -9.20
N LYS A 95 4.34 -4.27 -9.25
CA LYS A 95 5.21 -5.19 -10.01
C LYS A 95 4.55 -5.78 -11.25
N PHE A 96 3.34 -5.33 -11.55
CA PHE A 96 2.64 -5.68 -12.77
C PHE A 96 2.36 -4.40 -13.54
N ALA A 97 2.71 -4.38 -14.82
CA ALA A 97 2.10 -3.45 -15.77
C ALA A 97 0.80 -4.08 -16.27
N CYS A 98 -0.24 -3.29 -16.46
CA CYS A 98 -1.55 -3.76 -16.90
C CYS A 98 -2.10 -2.87 -18.01
N LEU A 99 -2.67 -3.53 -19.03
CA LEU A 99 -3.40 -2.96 -20.15
C LEU A 99 -4.86 -3.41 -20.06
N LYS A 100 -5.81 -2.47 -19.99
CA LYS A 100 -7.23 -2.79 -19.84
C LYS A 100 -8.02 -2.30 -21.06
N PHE A 101 -8.73 -3.24 -21.69
CA PHE A 101 -9.81 -2.97 -22.65
C PHE A 101 -11.16 -2.94 -21.91
N GLN A 102 -12.24 -2.54 -22.58
CA GLN A 102 -13.56 -2.43 -21.95
C GLN A 102 -14.04 -3.71 -21.21
N LYS A 103 -13.68 -4.90 -21.69
CA LYS A 103 -14.13 -6.19 -21.13
C LYS A 103 -12.99 -7.14 -20.72
N GLU A 104 -11.75 -6.79 -21.04
CA GLU A 104 -10.60 -7.67 -20.91
C GLU A 104 -9.43 -6.91 -20.29
N GLN A 105 -8.62 -7.60 -19.51
CA GLN A 105 -7.42 -7.03 -18.90
C GLN A 105 -6.25 -7.97 -19.09
N PHE A 106 -5.11 -7.41 -19.49
CA PHE A 106 -3.85 -8.10 -19.67
C PHE A 106 -2.84 -7.49 -18.70
N CYS A 107 -2.16 -8.31 -17.91
CA CYS A 107 -1.14 -7.85 -16.98
C CYS A 107 0.12 -8.70 -17.14
N GLU A 108 1.26 -8.04 -17.13
CA GLU A 108 2.57 -8.66 -17.20
C GLU A 108 3.41 -8.26 -16.01
N GLY A 109 4.11 -9.24 -15.43
CA GLY A 109 5.06 -9.01 -14.36
C GLY A 109 6.32 -8.33 -14.88
N VAL A 110 6.83 -7.37 -14.13
CA VAL A 110 8.11 -6.68 -14.40
C VAL A 110 9.14 -7.02 -13.32
N SER A 111 10.42 -6.99 -13.70
CA SER A 111 11.56 -7.43 -12.87
C SER A 111 11.82 -6.54 -11.66
N CYS A 112 11.31 -5.32 -11.66
CA CYS A 112 11.41 -4.40 -10.55
C CYS A 112 10.11 -3.63 -10.38
N ASP A 113 10.08 -2.89 -9.30
CA ASP A 113 9.01 -1.98 -8.93
C ASP A 113 8.79 -0.90 -10.01
N LEU A 114 7.53 -0.68 -10.39
CA LEU A 114 7.11 0.27 -11.41
C LEU A 114 6.23 1.34 -10.78
N GLU A 115 6.64 2.59 -10.91
CA GLU A 115 5.81 3.79 -10.71
C GLU A 115 5.31 4.23 -12.09
N PHE A 116 4.01 4.43 -12.25
CA PHE A 116 3.40 4.69 -13.55
C PHE A 116 2.37 5.82 -13.50
N HIS A 117 2.49 6.80 -14.39
CA HIS A 117 1.42 7.77 -14.66
C HIS A 117 0.39 7.08 -15.57
N PRO A 118 -0.84 6.81 -15.10
CA PRO A 118 -1.80 6.03 -15.88
C PRO A 118 -2.13 6.70 -17.20
N ILE A 119 -2.08 5.93 -18.29
CA ILE A 119 -2.50 6.39 -19.61
C ILE A 119 -3.97 6.06 -19.73
N LYS A 120 -4.84 7.08 -19.75
CA LYS A 120 -6.29 6.92 -19.88
C LYS A 120 -6.72 7.43 -21.26
N ALA A 121 -7.61 6.69 -21.93
CA ALA A 121 -8.25 7.20 -23.13
C ALA A 121 -9.11 8.43 -22.78
N GLU A 122 -8.98 9.51 -23.55
CA GLU A 122 -9.89 10.65 -23.43
C GLU A 122 -11.32 10.21 -23.78
N GLU A 123 -12.28 10.49 -22.90
CA GLU A 123 -13.69 10.20 -23.16
C GLU A 123 -14.24 11.10 -24.27
N ASN A 124 -14.10 10.68 -25.52
CA ASN A 124 -14.70 11.35 -26.66
C ASN A 124 -15.93 10.55 -27.12
N LEU A 125 -17.13 11.14 -27.01
CA LEU A 125 -18.40 10.48 -27.39
C LEU A 125 -18.40 9.99 -28.85
N LEU A 126 -17.64 10.64 -29.73
CA LEU A 126 -17.43 10.23 -31.11
C LEU A 126 -16.58 8.96 -31.25
N GLY A 127 -15.63 8.72 -30.33
CA GLY A 127 -14.75 7.55 -30.34
C GLY A 127 -15.49 6.23 -30.17
N VAL A 128 -16.64 6.22 -29.48
CA VAL A 128 -17.51 5.03 -29.39
C VAL A 128 -18.15 4.71 -30.74
N VAL A 129 -18.59 5.74 -31.48
CA VAL A 129 -19.17 5.58 -32.82
C VAL A 129 -18.09 5.17 -33.82
N ASP A 130 -16.90 5.76 -33.75
CA ASP A 130 -15.77 5.39 -34.60
C ASP A 130 -15.29 3.95 -34.31
N THR A 131 -15.27 3.53 -33.04
CA THR A 131 -14.99 2.13 -32.66
C THR A 131 -16.05 1.18 -33.23
N LEU A 132 -17.34 1.56 -33.20
CA LEU A 132 -18.42 0.76 -33.80
C LEU A 132 -18.35 0.72 -35.33
N LEU A 133 -17.86 1.78 -35.97
CA LEU A 133 -17.65 1.88 -37.41
C LEU A 133 -16.32 1.29 -37.89
N GLY A 134 -15.51 0.72 -36.99
CA GLY A 134 -14.21 0.12 -37.32
C GLY A 134 -13.14 1.15 -37.68
N ARG A 135 -13.28 2.41 -37.25
CA ARG A 135 -12.27 3.46 -37.35
C ARG A 135 -11.50 3.48 -36.02
N SER A 136 -10.33 2.86 -36.00
CA SER A 136 -9.43 2.92 -34.84
C SER A 136 -8.64 4.23 -34.89
N SER A 137 -8.99 5.20 -34.05
CA SER A 137 -8.10 6.29 -33.67
C SER A 137 -7.00 5.76 -32.76
N TYR A 138 -5.79 6.31 -32.94
CA TYR A 138 -4.61 5.99 -32.15
C TYR A 138 -4.16 7.25 -31.42
N GLN A 139 -3.89 7.11 -30.13
CA GLN A 139 -3.32 8.16 -29.30
C GLN A 139 -1.85 7.84 -29.03
N GLU A 140 -1.03 8.87 -29.14
CA GLU A 140 0.40 8.78 -28.97
C GLU A 140 0.80 9.40 -27.63
N TYR A 141 1.47 8.61 -26.80
CA TYR A 141 1.89 9.03 -25.46
C TYR A 141 3.41 9.04 -25.38
N LEU A 142 3.97 10.21 -25.10
CA LEU A 142 5.40 10.36 -24.88
C LEU A 142 5.70 10.14 -23.39
N VAL A 143 6.30 8.99 -23.07
CA VAL A 143 6.57 8.57 -21.71
C VAL A 143 8.07 8.63 -21.44
N LYS A 144 8.45 9.28 -20.35
CA LYS A 144 9.80 9.31 -19.82
C LYS A 144 9.96 8.21 -18.77
N LEU A 145 10.75 7.19 -19.10
CA LEU A 145 11.14 6.15 -18.17
C LEU A 145 12.46 6.52 -17.50
N THR A 146 12.52 6.45 -16.17
CA THR A 146 13.72 6.75 -15.37
C THR A 146 13.97 5.62 -14.39
N LYS A 147 15.17 5.02 -14.46
CA LYS A 147 15.63 4.06 -13.45
C LYS A 147 15.98 4.82 -12.17
N THR A 148 15.28 4.53 -11.08
CA THR A 148 15.55 5.07 -9.74
C THR A 148 16.26 4.01 -8.88
N GLU A 149 16.64 4.37 -7.66
CA GLU A 149 17.13 3.38 -6.67
C GLU A 149 16.06 2.32 -6.33
N CYS A 150 14.80 2.66 -6.58
CA CYS A 150 13.63 1.92 -6.13
C CYS A 150 13.11 0.96 -7.19
N GLY A 151 13.29 1.30 -8.46
CA GLY A 151 12.58 0.66 -9.56
C GLY A 151 12.67 1.50 -10.83
N VAL A 152 11.62 1.47 -11.64
CA VAL A 152 11.50 2.32 -12.83
C VAL A 152 10.27 3.22 -12.66
N SER A 153 10.43 4.50 -12.96
CA SER A 153 9.32 5.46 -13.02
C SER A 153 9.03 5.77 -14.48
N ALA A 154 7.83 5.44 -14.96
CA ALA A 154 7.33 5.74 -16.29
C ALA A 154 6.27 6.84 -16.19
N LEU A 155 6.69 8.08 -16.47
CA LEU A 155 5.92 9.29 -16.20
C LEU A 155 5.79 10.16 -17.44
N ASN A 156 4.88 11.13 -17.41
CA ASN A 156 4.79 12.12 -18.49
C ASN A 156 6.05 12.99 -18.55
N VAL A 157 6.35 13.52 -19.74
CA VAL A 157 7.48 14.45 -19.88
C VAL A 157 7.25 15.69 -19.01
N GLY A 158 8.23 15.99 -18.15
CA GLY A 158 8.15 17.10 -17.18
C GLY A 158 7.80 16.67 -15.77
N GLU A 159 7.27 15.45 -15.58
CA GLU A 159 7.08 14.87 -14.25
C GLU A 159 8.40 14.29 -13.72
N ASN A 160 8.60 14.41 -12.40
CA ASN A 160 9.76 13.84 -11.73
C ASN A 160 9.38 12.54 -11.00
N PRO A 161 10.28 11.53 -11.00
CA PRO A 161 10.13 10.34 -10.16
C PRO A 161 9.83 10.71 -8.71
N SER A 162 9.03 9.90 -8.02
CA SER A 162 8.88 10.07 -6.57
C SER A 162 10.25 9.99 -5.90
N SER A 163 10.57 10.95 -5.03
CA SER A 163 11.84 10.99 -4.28
C SER A 163 11.93 9.89 -3.22
N THR A 164 10.79 9.29 -2.87
CA THR A 164 10.70 8.11 -2.02
C THR A 164 10.39 6.91 -2.89
N CYS A 165 11.09 5.80 -2.61
CA CYS A 165 10.75 4.50 -3.17
C CYS A 165 9.29 4.15 -2.83
N GLY A 166 8.39 4.44 -3.77
CA GLY A 166 6.94 4.31 -3.62
C GLY A 166 6.44 2.87 -3.52
N LEU A 167 7.30 1.88 -3.22
CA LEU A 167 6.84 0.59 -2.75
C LEU A 167 6.91 0.53 -1.24
N CYS A 168 5.72 0.37 -0.70
CA CYS A 168 5.47 -0.03 0.65
C CYS A 168 6.24 -1.31 0.96
N LYS A 169 7.40 -1.21 1.64
CA LYS A 169 8.08 -2.38 2.22
C LYS A 169 7.38 -2.85 3.50
N THR A 170 6.07 -2.63 3.58
CA THR A 170 5.27 -3.07 4.72
C THR A 170 4.77 -4.48 4.45
N VAL A 171 5.33 -5.46 5.16
CA VAL A 171 4.73 -6.81 5.19
C VAL A 171 3.52 -6.74 6.12
N SER A 172 2.34 -6.89 5.56
CA SER A 172 1.09 -6.93 6.32
C SER A 172 1.01 -8.22 7.12
N LEU A 173 0.93 -8.10 8.45
CA LEU A 173 0.86 -9.24 9.36
C LEU A 173 -0.57 -9.51 9.82
N ILE A 174 -1.30 -8.45 10.15
CA ILE A 174 -2.73 -8.51 10.47
C ILE A 174 -3.43 -7.42 9.67
N ARG A 175 -4.54 -7.79 9.01
CA ARG A 175 -5.44 -6.86 8.35
C ARG A 175 -6.80 -6.89 9.01
N CYS A 176 -7.42 -5.71 9.05
CA CYS A 176 -8.86 -5.64 9.21
C CYS A 176 -9.47 -5.11 7.92
N GLN A 177 -10.37 -5.90 7.32
CA GLN A 177 -10.85 -5.68 5.97
C GLN A 177 -9.68 -5.56 4.99
N THR A 178 -9.56 -4.44 4.28
CA THR A 178 -8.47 -4.17 3.33
C THR A 178 -7.30 -3.40 3.95
N SER A 179 -7.39 -3.01 5.22
CA SER A 179 -6.42 -2.12 5.86
C SER A 179 -5.41 -2.89 6.72
N VAL A 180 -4.14 -2.52 6.61
CA VAL A 180 -3.06 -3.08 7.43
C VAL A 180 -3.09 -2.42 8.81
N ILE A 181 -3.24 -3.23 9.86
CA ILE A 181 -3.27 -2.76 11.24
C ILE A 181 -2.04 -3.18 12.05
N LEU A 182 -1.39 -4.28 11.66
CA LEU A 182 -0.07 -4.68 12.13
C LEU A 182 0.81 -4.90 10.90
N GLY A 183 1.87 -4.11 10.80
CA GLY A 183 2.79 -4.13 9.67
C GLY A 183 4.24 -4.21 10.13
N LEU A 184 5.02 -5.04 9.43
CA LEU A 184 6.48 -4.97 9.46
C LEU A 184 6.93 -3.95 8.42
N VAL A 185 7.23 -2.73 8.85
CA VAL A 185 7.58 -1.60 7.95
C VAL A 185 9.06 -1.59 7.56
N SER A 186 9.89 -2.30 8.33
CA SER A 186 11.26 -2.67 8.00
C SER A 186 11.64 -3.95 8.75
N ARG A 187 12.81 -4.56 8.49
CA ARG A 187 13.26 -5.77 9.20
C ARG A 187 13.22 -5.63 10.73
N ASP A 188 13.45 -4.42 11.22
CA ASP A 188 13.69 -4.13 12.64
C ASP A 188 12.59 -3.25 13.27
N VAL A 189 11.53 -2.96 12.53
CA VAL A 189 10.47 -2.03 12.96
C VAL A 189 9.09 -2.64 12.70
N LEU A 190 8.35 -2.84 13.80
CA LEU A 190 6.93 -3.20 13.79
C LEU A 190 6.08 -1.98 14.13
N VAL A 191 4.90 -1.88 13.50
CA VAL A 191 3.88 -0.87 13.82
C VAL A 191 2.55 -1.58 14.00
N ILE A 192 1.89 -1.34 15.13
CA ILE A 192 0.49 -1.72 15.36
C ILE A 192 -0.37 -0.47 15.60
N THR A 193 -1.55 -0.44 15.00
CA THR A 193 -2.44 0.73 15.01
C THR A 193 -3.70 0.54 15.85
N ASP A 194 -3.80 -0.55 16.63
CA ASP A 194 -4.83 -0.76 17.65
C ASP A 194 -4.18 -0.99 19.02
N MET A 195 -4.45 -0.07 19.94
CA MET A 195 -4.01 -0.11 21.34
C MET A 195 -5.14 -0.37 22.32
N SER A 196 -6.39 -0.46 21.84
CA SER A 196 -7.57 -0.48 22.69
C SER A 196 -7.59 -1.68 23.64
N ARG A 197 -7.00 -2.81 23.24
CA ARG A 197 -6.91 -4.04 24.05
C ARG A 197 -5.83 -3.97 25.15
N LEU A 198 -5.01 -2.92 25.16
CA LEU A 198 -4.01 -2.67 26.20
C LEU A 198 -4.45 -1.59 27.21
N LYS A 199 -5.67 -1.06 27.09
CA LYS A 199 -6.25 -0.12 28.07
C LYS A 199 -6.59 -0.82 29.38
N GLU A 200 -6.46 -0.11 30.51
CA GLU A 200 -6.63 -0.65 31.87
C GLU A 200 -8.01 -1.23 32.19
N CYS A 201 -9.06 -0.77 31.51
CA CYS A 201 -10.42 -1.21 31.76
C CYS A 201 -10.77 -2.60 31.20
N CYS A 202 -9.90 -3.20 30.38
CA CYS A 202 -10.21 -4.42 29.65
C CYS A 202 -9.45 -5.63 30.19
N THR A 203 -10.10 -6.79 30.17
CA THR A 203 -9.40 -8.08 30.34
C THR A 203 -8.44 -8.26 29.17
N ILE A 204 -7.15 -8.42 29.46
CA ILE A 204 -6.14 -8.67 28.44
C ILE A 204 -6.36 -10.05 27.85
N ASP A 205 -6.60 -10.08 26.55
CA ASP A 205 -6.83 -11.29 25.77
C ASP A 205 -5.54 -12.10 25.62
N ASN A 206 -5.65 -13.43 25.60
CA ASN A 206 -4.51 -14.30 25.30
C ASN A 206 -3.91 -14.03 23.92
N SER A 207 -4.70 -13.54 22.96
CA SER A 207 -4.23 -13.17 21.62
C SER A 207 -3.19 -12.04 21.66
N ILE A 208 -3.39 -10.99 22.46
CA ILE A 208 -2.43 -9.89 22.57
C ILE A 208 -1.17 -10.31 23.34
N ILE A 209 -1.31 -11.13 24.41
CA ILE A 209 -0.15 -11.69 25.12
C ILE A 209 0.71 -12.52 24.17
N LYS A 210 0.08 -13.38 23.37
CA LYS A 210 0.77 -14.22 22.38
C LYS A 210 1.44 -13.38 21.29
N LEU A 211 0.75 -12.38 20.76
CA LEU A 211 1.30 -11.45 19.77
C LEU A 211 2.56 -10.74 20.30
N LEU A 212 2.51 -10.20 21.52
CA LEU A 212 3.64 -9.48 22.11
C LEU A 212 4.84 -10.39 22.38
N ASN A 213 4.64 -11.62 22.86
CA ASN A 213 5.73 -12.59 23.00
C ASN A 213 6.34 -12.98 21.66
N ASN A 214 5.50 -13.25 20.66
CA ASN A 214 5.96 -13.58 19.32
C ASN A 214 6.73 -12.41 18.69
N ALA A 215 6.27 -11.17 18.87
CA ALA A 215 6.95 -9.97 18.42
C ALA A 215 8.32 -9.81 19.11
N ALA A 216 8.38 -9.99 20.43
CA ALA A 216 9.64 -9.97 21.18
C ALA A 216 10.63 -11.03 20.66
N GLY A 217 10.16 -12.26 20.43
CA GLY A 217 10.97 -13.35 19.88
C GLY A 217 11.43 -13.13 18.44
N TYR A 218 10.57 -12.53 17.61
CA TYR A 218 10.89 -12.18 16.22
C TYR A 218 11.93 -11.06 16.12
N LEU A 219 11.76 -9.98 16.88
CA LEU A 219 12.71 -8.87 16.90
C LEU A 219 14.08 -9.31 17.47
N GLY A 220 14.07 -10.27 18.41
CA GLY A 220 15.29 -10.81 19.03
C GLY A 220 15.86 -9.88 20.10
N GLY A 221 17.01 -10.26 20.67
CA GLY A 221 17.54 -9.61 21.88
C GLY A 221 16.79 -10.04 23.14
N LYS A 222 17.26 -9.61 24.31
CA LYS A 222 16.71 -10.01 25.62
C LYS A 222 16.17 -8.84 26.44
N LYS A 223 16.64 -7.62 26.20
CA LYS A 223 16.27 -6.44 27.01
C LYS A 223 15.28 -5.57 26.25
N ILE A 224 14.09 -5.42 26.79
CA ILE A 224 13.00 -4.62 26.22
C ILE A 224 12.79 -3.39 27.08
N LEU A 225 12.82 -2.20 26.49
CA LEU A 225 12.36 -0.98 27.17
C LEU A 225 10.96 -0.62 26.67
N ILE A 226 9.98 -0.57 27.57
CA ILE A 226 8.64 -0.06 27.28
C ILE A 226 8.56 1.40 27.75
N VAL A 227 8.23 2.29 26.83
CA VAL A 227 8.01 3.72 27.08
C VAL A 227 6.55 4.07 26.85
N TRP A 228 5.94 4.78 27.79
CA TRP A 228 4.54 5.21 27.72
C TRP A 228 4.36 6.61 28.32
N GLU A 229 3.26 7.27 27.98
CA GLU A 229 2.92 8.60 28.51
C GLU A 229 1.70 8.55 29.45
N LEU A 230 0.62 7.87 29.03
CA LEU A 230 -0.66 7.81 29.74
C LEU A 230 -0.68 6.72 30.82
N ASN A 231 -1.19 7.05 32.00
CA ASN A 231 -1.32 6.12 33.13
C ASN A 231 -2.08 4.82 32.79
N GLN A 232 -3.10 4.88 31.93
CA GLN A 232 -3.87 3.68 31.55
C GLN A 232 -3.05 2.61 30.80
N TYR A 233 -1.88 2.98 30.27
CA TYR A 233 -0.93 2.09 29.59
C TYR A 233 0.28 1.74 30.46
N ASP A 234 0.25 2.07 31.76
CA ASP A 234 1.32 1.72 32.70
C ASP A 234 1.53 0.19 32.74
N PRO A 235 2.69 -0.31 32.29
CA PRO A 235 2.98 -1.74 32.25
C PRO A 235 3.00 -2.40 33.64
N SER A 236 3.17 -1.62 34.70
CA SER A 236 3.19 -2.10 36.09
C SER A 236 1.80 -2.29 36.69
N SER A 237 0.74 -1.78 36.03
CA SER A 237 -0.63 -1.96 36.52
C SER A 237 -1.06 -3.44 36.51
N GLN A 238 -1.91 -3.80 37.47
CA GLN A 238 -2.33 -5.19 37.69
C GLN A 238 -2.89 -5.85 36.43
N SER A 239 -3.60 -5.09 35.59
CA SER A 239 -4.17 -5.59 34.33
C SER A 239 -3.10 -6.03 33.32
N LYS A 240 -1.89 -5.45 33.33
CA LYS A 240 -0.80 -5.75 32.37
C LYS A 240 0.24 -6.74 32.89
N LEU A 241 0.22 -7.08 34.17
CA LEU A 241 1.11 -8.11 34.72
C LEU A 241 1.09 -9.43 33.95
N PRO A 242 -0.05 -9.93 33.39
CA PRO A 242 -0.02 -11.12 32.55
C PRO A 242 0.92 -11.02 31.33
N ILE A 243 0.99 -9.84 30.69
CA ILE A 243 1.92 -9.59 29.57
C ILE A 243 3.35 -9.66 30.07
N ILE A 244 3.65 -8.93 31.15
CA ILE A 244 5.00 -8.81 31.72
C ILE A 244 5.50 -10.17 32.21
N ASN A 245 4.67 -10.93 32.91
CA ASN A 245 4.98 -12.26 33.39
C ASN A 245 5.22 -13.22 32.22
N SER A 246 4.46 -13.10 31.14
CA SER A 246 4.62 -13.95 29.97
C SER A 246 5.93 -13.66 29.21
N LEU A 247 6.27 -12.37 29.03
CA LEU A 247 7.57 -11.96 28.47
C LEU A 247 8.73 -12.42 29.36
N SER A 248 8.62 -12.23 30.67
CA SER A 248 9.66 -12.63 31.63
C SER A 248 9.85 -14.14 31.65
N SER A 249 8.76 -14.92 31.61
CA SER A 249 8.80 -16.39 31.53
C SER A 249 9.41 -16.88 30.22
N SER A 250 9.33 -16.07 29.15
CA SER A 250 9.99 -16.33 27.86
C SER A 250 11.47 -15.89 27.84
N GLY A 251 12.00 -15.40 28.96
CA GLY A 251 13.42 -15.05 29.13
C GLY A 251 13.78 -13.60 28.77
N PHE A 252 12.80 -12.72 28.58
CA PHE A 252 13.03 -11.30 28.35
C PHE A 252 13.15 -10.52 29.66
N MET A 253 14.07 -9.57 29.72
CA MET A 253 14.17 -8.56 30.77
C MET A 253 13.41 -7.31 30.32
N VAL A 254 12.33 -6.97 31.01
CA VAL A 254 11.48 -5.84 30.64
C VAL A 254 11.74 -4.65 31.58
N GLY A 255 12.23 -3.55 31.02
CA GLY A 255 12.38 -2.26 31.68
C GLY A 255 11.23 -1.33 31.35
N PHE A 256 10.95 -0.40 32.27
CA PHE A 256 9.84 0.53 32.19
C PHE A 256 10.37 1.96 32.31
N LEU A 257 9.94 2.85 31.41
CA LEU A 257 10.20 4.27 31.50
C LEU A 257 8.95 5.06 31.14
N ARG A 258 8.33 5.70 32.14
CA ARG A 258 7.32 6.72 31.84
C ARG A 258 8.01 7.92 31.20
N HIS A 259 7.43 8.48 30.15
CA HIS A 259 7.97 9.62 29.41
C HIS A 259 7.77 10.96 30.16
N THR A 260 8.18 10.99 31.43
CA THR A 260 8.31 12.20 32.24
C THR A 260 9.73 12.78 32.17
N THR A 261 10.64 12.07 31.49
CA THR A 261 12.02 12.46 31.23
C THR A 261 12.36 12.13 29.78
N GLN A 262 13.19 12.97 29.16
CA GLN A 262 13.57 12.78 27.77
C GLN A 262 14.32 11.46 27.54
N LEU A 263 14.02 10.80 26.42
CA LEU A 263 14.67 9.57 26.00
C LEU A 263 16.06 9.86 25.39
N THR A 264 17.13 9.43 26.06
CA THR A 264 18.51 9.67 25.63
C THR A 264 19.19 8.41 25.10
N ASP A 265 20.25 8.60 24.32
CA ASP A 265 21.12 7.52 23.86
C ASP A 265 21.71 6.69 25.03
N ASP A 266 21.98 7.32 26.17
CA ASP A 266 22.50 6.67 27.37
C ASP A 266 21.51 5.71 28.03
N ILE A 267 20.21 6.02 27.95
CA ILE A 267 19.15 5.10 28.38
C ILE A 267 19.08 3.94 27.38
N LEU A 268 19.00 4.27 26.09
CA LEU A 268 18.72 3.31 25.02
C LEU A 268 19.83 2.27 24.79
N LYS A 269 21.10 2.61 25.03
CA LYS A 269 22.23 1.68 24.84
C LYS A 269 22.18 0.42 25.72
N ASN A 270 21.35 0.43 26.76
CA ASN A 270 21.21 -0.70 27.69
C ASN A 270 20.17 -1.73 27.26
N TYR A 271 19.46 -1.48 26.15
CA TYR A 271 18.34 -2.30 25.69
C TYR A 271 18.57 -2.81 24.26
N ASP A 272 17.90 -3.90 23.90
CA ASP A 272 17.93 -4.47 22.55
C ASP A 272 16.68 -4.06 21.77
N GLN A 273 15.56 -3.87 22.47
CA GLN A 273 14.27 -3.49 21.92
C GLN A 273 13.72 -2.23 22.61
N LEU A 274 13.06 -1.37 21.83
CA LEU A 274 12.34 -0.18 22.28
C LEU A 274 10.87 -0.27 21.84
N TRP A 275 9.96 -0.31 22.80
CA TRP A 275 8.52 -0.37 22.56
C TRP A 275 7.89 0.95 22.98
N LEU A 276 7.27 1.65 22.05
CA LEU A 276 6.69 2.99 22.28
C LEU A 276 5.17 2.90 22.26
N PHE A 277 4.53 3.11 23.41
CA PHE A 277 3.08 3.06 23.56
C PHE A 277 2.48 4.46 23.37
N ARG A 278 1.92 4.71 22.17
CA ARG A 278 1.27 5.96 21.75
C ARG A 278 2.12 7.22 22.00
N PRO A 279 3.35 7.28 21.45
CA PRO A 279 4.21 8.45 21.64
C PRO A 279 3.53 9.70 21.08
N GLY A 280 3.58 10.83 21.80
CA GLY A 280 3.03 12.10 21.34
C GLY A 280 1.52 12.27 21.54
N TRP A 281 0.88 11.34 22.26
CA TRP A 281 -0.52 11.49 22.64
C TRP A 281 -0.71 12.59 23.70
N CYS A 282 0.26 12.68 24.61
CA CYS A 282 0.16 13.53 25.77
C CYS A 282 0.46 14.99 25.47
N LEU A 283 -0.52 15.84 25.77
CA LEU A 283 -0.39 17.29 25.75
C LEU A 283 -0.34 17.84 27.18
N PRO A 284 0.34 18.97 27.42
CA PRO A 284 0.44 19.58 28.74
C PRO A 284 -0.90 19.84 29.43
N GLN A 285 -1.97 20.05 28.66
CA GLN A 285 -3.33 20.31 29.17
C GLN A 285 -4.13 19.06 29.57
N ILE A 286 -3.65 17.85 29.30
CA ILE A 286 -4.37 16.60 29.61
C ILE A 286 -3.95 16.13 31.02
N VAL A 287 -4.91 15.98 31.93
CA VAL A 287 -4.63 15.65 33.35
C VAL A 287 -3.96 14.27 33.48
N GLU A 288 -4.40 13.31 32.66
CA GLU A 288 -3.87 11.95 32.59
C GLU A 288 -2.41 11.90 32.11
N CYS A 289 -1.92 13.00 31.55
CA CYS A 289 -0.56 13.20 31.09
C CYS A 289 0.32 13.96 32.10
N GLY A 290 -0.12 14.08 33.36
CA GLY A 290 0.60 14.79 34.39
C GLY A 290 2.08 14.35 34.48
N GLY A 291 2.98 15.30 34.22
CA GLY A 291 4.43 15.11 34.24
C GLY A 291 5.06 14.66 32.91
N SER A 292 4.28 14.33 31.88
CA SER A 292 4.81 13.95 30.57
C SER A 292 5.52 15.13 29.90
N VAL A 293 6.65 14.86 29.25
CA VAL A 293 7.42 15.88 28.52
C VAL A 293 7.08 15.83 27.03
N THR A 294 7.20 16.97 26.35
CA THR A 294 7.02 17.01 24.88
C THR A 294 8.18 16.32 24.19
N TRP A 295 7.89 15.46 23.23
CA TRP A 295 8.88 14.84 22.36
C TRP A 295 9.69 15.88 21.59
N SER A 296 11.00 15.81 21.76
CA SER A 296 11.98 16.66 21.11
C SER A 296 12.61 15.98 19.89
N ASN A 297 13.17 16.78 18.96
CA ASN A 297 13.93 16.24 17.83
C ASN A 297 15.17 15.45 18.29
N SER A 298 15.76 15.79 19.43
CA SER A 298 16.87 15.03 20.03
C SER A 298 16.47 13.61 20.40
N GLU A 299 15.25 13.40 20.90
CA GLU A 299 14.74 12.06 21.23
C GLU A 299 14.46 11.26 19.98
N ILE A 300 13.86 11.89 18.97
CA ILE A 300 13.63 11.26 17.65
C ILE A 300 14.98 10.83 17.05
N ASN A 301 16.01 11.69 17.12
CA ASN A 301 17.36 11.35 16.70
C ASN A 301 17.97 10.20 17.51
N ALA A 302 17.77 10.16 18.84
CA ALA A 302 18.23 9.07 19.69
C ALA A 302 17.57 7.73 19.31
N ILE A 303 16.28 7.73 18.94
CA ILE A 303 15.58 6.55 18.42
C ILE A 303 16.20 6.10 17.08
N GLY A 304 16.51 7.04 16.19
CA GLY A 304 17.22 6.75 14.94
C GLY A 304 18.60 6.14 15.18
N ASN A 305 19.39 6.72 16.10
CA ASN A 305 20.70 6.20 16.50
C ASN A 305 20.61 4.79 17.10
N PHE A 306 19.59 4.54 17.92
CA PHE A 306 19.32 3.23 18.48
C PHE A 306 19.08 2.17 17.41
N GLN A 307 18.25 2.47 16.40
CA GLN A 307 18.01 1.55 15.28
C GLN A 307 19.25 1.37 14.40
N ASN A 308 20.02 2.43 14.13
CA ASN A 308 21.27 2.36 13.38
C ASN A 308 22.32 1.46 14.06
N ARG A 309 22.29 1.34 15.38
CA ARG A 309 23.14 0.41 16.16
C ARG A 309 22.59 -1.02 16.22
N GLY A 310 21.52 -1.31 15.48
CA GLY A 310 20.88 -2.63 15.41
C GLY A 310 19.72 -2.83 16.38
N GLY A 311 19.34 -1.80 17.15
CA GLY A 311 18.18 -1.82 18.03
C GLY A 311 16.88 -2.06 17.28
N LYS A 312 15.91 -2.68 17.96
CA LYS A 312 14.62 -3.07 17.37
C LYS A 312 13.49 -2.22 17.93
N ILE A 313 12.55 -1.81 17.09
CA ILE A 313 11.50 -0.88 17.49
C ILE A 313 10.12 -1.50 17.27
N PHE A 314 9.26 -1.36 18.27
CA PHE A 314 7.83 -1.67 18.14
C PHE A 314 7.03 -0.41 18.49
N LEU A 315 6.40 0.19 17.47
CA LEU A 315 5.57 1.37 17.60
C LEU A 315 4.11 0.96 17.76
N PHE A 316 3.44 1.58 18.72
CA PHE A 316 2.01 1.42 18.92
C PHE A 316 1.33 2.78 18.79
N THR A 317 0.23 2.81 18.05
CA THR A 317 -0.70 3.95 17.95
C THR A 317 -2.12 3.41 17.96
N ASP A 318 -3.10 4.29 18.10
CA ASP A 318 -4.53 3.93 18.14
C ASP A 318 -5.29 4.81 17.15
N THR A 319 -6.61 4.72 17.10
CA THR A 319 -7.43 5.83 16.62
C THR A 319 -7.68 6.82 17.74
N SER A 320 -7.84 8.06 17.34
CA SER A 320 -8.12 9.15 18.25
C SER A 320 -9.24 9.98 17.67
N ALA A 321 -10.33 10.11 18.41
CA ALA A 321 -11.45 10.96 18.04
C ALA A 321 -11.00 12.44 18.08
N GLY A 322 -10.30 12.89 17.03
CA GLY A 322 -9.86 14.27 16.85
C GLY A 322 -8.44 14.62 17.29
N ASN A 323 -7.62 13.65 17.75
CA ASN A 323 -6.24 13.94 18.17
C ASN A 323 -5.21 13.14 17.36
N VAL A 324 -4.87 13.60 16.16
CA VAL A 324 -3.92 12.91 15.25
C VAL A 324 -2.45 12.95 15.72
N GLN A 325 -2.17 13.47 16.92
CA GLN A 325 -0.81 13.78 17.36
C GLN A 325 0.04 12.54 17.61
N ASP A 326 -0.54 11.43 18.09
CA ASP A 326 0.24 10.20 18.25
C ASP A 326 0.64 9.60 16.90
N GLN A 327 -0.24 9.67 15.89
CA GLN A 327 0.11 9.27 14.52
C GLN A 327 1.13 10.23 13.90
N ASP A 328 1.03 11.54 14.12
CA ASP A 328 2.03 12.51 13.66
C ASP A 328 3.41 12.24 14.26
N MET A 329 3.47 11.90 15.55
CA MET A 329 4.72 11.54 16.21
C MET A 329 5.28 10.20 15.69
N VAL A 330 4.43 9.17 15.56
CA VAL A 330 4.81 7.90 14.92
C VAL A 330 5.34 8.15 13.52
N ASN A 331 4.71 9.02 12.72
CA ASN A 331 5.16 9.38 11.38
C ASN A 331 6.50 10.11 11.38
N LYS A 332 6.76 11.00 12.36
CA LYS A 332 8.08 11.62 12.54
C LYS A 332 9.16 10.59 12.85
N ILE A 333 8.86 9.62 13.73
CA ILE A 333 9.76 8.51 14.05
C ILE A 333 10.00 7.65 12.82
N LEU A 334 8.95 7.22 12.11
CA LEU A 334 9.04 6.41 10.90
C LEU A 334 9.86 7.10 9.79
N LYS A 335 9.73 8.42 9.65
CA LYS A 335 10.55 9.22 8.74
C LYS A 335 12.02 9.24 9.16
N GLN A 336 12.30 9.40 10.46
CA GLN A 336 13.67 9.35 10.99
C GLN A 336 14.33 7.98 10.78
N LEU A 337 13.53 6.92 10.80
CA LEU A 337 13.96 5.54 10.55
C LEU A 337 14.09 5.22 9.04
N ASN A 338 14.02 6.23 8.16
CA ASN A 338 14.08 6.09 6.70
C ASN A 338 13.07 5.06 6.15
N THR A 339 11.89 4.95 6.77
CA THR A 339 10.81 4.10 6.28
C THR A 339 9.88 4.88 5.35
N THR A 340 9.24 4.18 4.41
CA THR A 340 8.26 4.76 3.49
C THR A 340 6.82 4.63 4.01
N ALA A 341 6.63 3.88 5.10
CA ALA A 341 5.33 3.71 5.73
C ALA A 341 4.94 4.94 6.54
N THR A 342 3.66 5.26 6.53
CA THR A 342 3.03 6.24 7.41
C THR A 342 1.76 5.65 8.01
N VAL A 343 1.31 6.21 9.13
CA VAL A 343 0.01 5.92 9.72
C VAL A 343 -0.92 7.07 9.36
N ASP A 344 -2.04 6.74 8.74
CA ASP A 344 -3.12 7.69 8.49
C ASP A 344 -4.15 7.56 9.60
N GLY A 345 -4.38 8.67 10.30
CA GLY A 345 -5.30 8.81 11.44
C GLY A 345 -6.77 8.49 11.14
N THR A 346 -7.13 8.22 9.89
CA THR A 346 -8.46 7.73 9.52
C THR A 346 -8.73 6.37 10.18
N THR A 347 -9.81 6.32 10.96
CA THR A 347 -10.31 5.05 11.52
C THR A 347 -10.81 4.15 10.40
N VAL A 348 -10.21 2.98 10.25
CA VAL A 348 -10.52 2.02 9.18
C VAL A 348 -11.20 0.75 9.70
N CYS A 349 -11.05 0.44 10.97
CA CYS A 349 -11.63 -0.77 11.54
C CYS A 349 -11.96 -0.58 13.01
N GLY A 350 -13.18 -0.97 13.37
CA GLY A 350 -13.75 -0.71 14.68
C GLY A 350 -14.01 0.79 14.90
N ARG A 351 -15.18 1.13 15.43
CA ARG A 351 -15.54 2.52 15.73
C ARG A 351 -16.35 2.55 17.02
N GLY A 352 -15.79 3.13 18.07
CA GLY A 352 -16.40 3.09 19.40
C GLY A 352 -16.33 1.69 20.00
N ASP A 353 -17.46 1.17 20.48
CA ASP A 353 -17.53 -0.13 21.17
C ASP A 353 -17.63 -1.34 20.23
N GLN A 354 -17.63 -1.12 18.91
CA GLN A 354 -17.71 -2.20 17.93
C GLN A 354 -16.35 -2.90 17.78
N THR A 355 -16.28 -4.12 18.30
CA THR A 355 -15.15 -5.02 18.05
C THR A 355 -15.36 -5.76 16.73
N VAL A 356 -14.43 -5.61 15.81
CA VAL A 356 -14.38 -6.34 14.54
C VAL A 356 -13.34 -7.45 14.66
N MET A 357 -13.72 -8.68 14.35
CA MET A 357 -12.74 -9.77 14.24
C MET A 357 -11.95 -9.59 12.94
N THR A 358 -10.62 -9.61 13.03
CA THR A 358 -9.76 -9.56 11.84
C THR A 358 -10.00 -10.78 10.96
N THR A 359 -10.08 -10.53 9.66
CA THR A 359 -10.39 -11.56 8.67
C THR A 359 -9.14 -12.14 8.00
N ASP A 360 -7.97 -11.51 8.16
CA ASP A 360 -6.75 -11.93 7.47
C ASP A 360 -5.50 -11.74 8.36
N ILE A 361 -4.91 -12.86 8.76
CA ILE A 361 -3.67 -12.96 9.54
C ILE A 361 -2.65 -13.72 8.69
N THR A 362 -1.63 -13.00 8.22
CA THR A 362 -0.54 -13.60 7.45
C THR A 362 0.26 -14.53 8.33
N LYS A 363 0.57 -15.75 7.87
CA LYS A 363 1.46 -16.68 8.58
C LYS A 363 2.86 -16.11 8.69
N ASN A 364 3.25 -15.73 9.89
CA ASN A 364 4.56 -15.18 10.24
C ASN A 364 4.94 -15.61 11.66
N SER A 365 6.21 -15.53 12.03
CA SER A 365 6.66 -15.76 13.40
C SER A 365 5.99 -14.83 14.41
N VAL A 366 5.72 -13.57 14.03
CA VAL A 366 5.01 -12.58 14.88
C VAL A 366 3.56 -13.00 15.14
N THR A 367 2.91 -13.61 14.16
CA THR A 367 1.49 -14.01 14.24
C THR A 367 1.30 -15.49 14.56
N LYS A 368 2.37 -16.20 14.92
CA LYS A 368 2.37 -17.65 15.11
C LYS A 368 1.32 -18.07 16.12
N GLY A 369 0.37 -18.89 15.68
CA GLY A 369 -0.71 -19.44 16.49
C GLY A 369 -1.79 -18.43 16.89
N LEU A 370 -1.89 -17.30 16.19
CA LEU A 370 -3.08 -16.44 16.23
C LEU A 370 -4.05 -16.92 15.16
N ASP A 371 -5.22 -17.40 15.58
CA ASP A 371 -6.29 -17.81 14.66
C ASP A 371 -7.24 -16.64 14.36
N ASN A 372 -7.36 -15.71 15.31
CA ASN A 372 -8.11 -14.46 15.20
C ASN A 372 -7.42 -13.36 16.01
N PHE A 373 -7.78 -12.11 15.71
CA PHE A 373 -7.36 -10.95 16.45
C PHE A 373 -8.51 -9.94 16.50
N ASN A 374 -8.90 -9.53 17.70
CA ASN A 374 -10.02 -8.62 17.90
C ASN A 374 -9.54 -7.18 17.80
N VAL A 375 -10.19 -6.39 16.93
CA VAL A 375 -9.83 -5.00 16.66
C VAL A 375 -10.98 -4.10 17.08
N THR A 376 -10.72 -3.13 17.95
CA THR A 376 -11.75 -2.24 18.47
C THR A 376 -11.65 -0.85 17.84
N ALA A 377 -10.43 -0.40 17.57
CA ALA A 377 -10.19 0.87 16.93
C ALA A 377 -8.80 0.83 16.28
N ALA A 378 -8.73 0.77 14.96
CA ALA A 378 -7.48 0.79 14.22
C ALA A 378 -7.44 1.91 13.19
N THR A 379 -6.28 2.57 13.11
CA THR A 379 -5.87 3.40 11.98
C THR A 379 -5.22 2.55 10.90
N ARG A 380 -5.06 3.07 9.69
CA ARG A 380 -4.41 2.32 8.59
C ARG A 380 -2.94 2.67 8.49
N ILE A 381 -2.10 1.63 8.38
CA ILE A 381 -0.72 1.79 7.92
C ILE A 381 -0.79 1.89 6.39
N ILE A 382 -0.33 3.02 5.86
CA ILE A 382 -0.31 3.31 4.43
C ILE A 382 1.11 3.54 3.93
N CYS A 383 1.19 3.46 2.61
CA CYS A 383 2.21 4.04 1.78
C CYS A 383 1.43 4.79 0.67
#